data_AF-A0A166A4U1-F1
#
_entry.id   AF-A0A166A4U1-F1
#
_cell.length_a   1.000
_cell.length_b   1.000
_cell.length_c   1.000
_cell.angle_alpha   90.00
_cell.angle_beta   90.00
_cell.angle_gamma   90.00
#
_symmetry.space_group_name_H-M   'P 1'
#
loop_
_entity.id
_entity.type
_entity.pdbx_description
1 polymer ?
#
loop_
_entity_poly.entity_id
_entity_poly.type
_entity_poly.pdbx_seq_one_letter_code
_entity_poly.pdbx_strand_id
1 'polypeptide(L)'
;MIDDRIKLLRKAAQVSTEESSDKLWCVVAGNEELMNEIVYSVISSKKRVEILFREHIIIKESFGRKKFDFLMLWGDTDKIDELSYLCKESGGSYIKIAPYYIKKEPNLMLMVGPDNAVKKFVSNVEKVGNKFSILLDDETTGFIETDFNMATKLPKFIKKLFEPLFNMSDVILTTILISAKTSSDVEEIKKLSRSYKIFVIDFQEMDD
;
A
#
# COMPACT_ATOMS: atom_id res chain seq x y z
N MET A 1 -31.88 33.51 22.14
CA MET A 1 -30.48 34.00 22.02
C MET A 1 -29.40 32.93 22.17
N ILE A 2 -29.39 32.07 23.21
CA ILE A 2 -28.47 30.91 23.26
C ILE A 2 -28.96 29.80 22.31
N ASP A 3 -30.26 29.51 22.30
CA ASP A 3 -30.85 28.49 21.41
C ASP A 3 -30.70 28.78 19.92
N ASP A 4 -30.75 30.05 19.52
CA ASP A 4 -30.55 30.43 18.11
C ASP A 4 -29.10 30.20 17.68
N ARG A 5 -28.13 30.46 18.56
CA ARG A 5 -26.71 30.17 18.31
C ARG A 5 -26.44 28.67 18.25
N ILE A 6 -27.08 27.88 19.12
CA ILE A 6 -26.98 26.41 19.09
C ILE A 6 -27.64 25.85 17.82
N LYS A 7 -28.79 26.37 17.39
CA LYS A 7 -29.40 26.00 16.10
C LYS A 7 -28.52 26.39 14.92
N LEU A 8 -27.90 27.57 14.95
CA LEU A 8 -27.02 28.04 13.88
C LEU A 8 -25.73 27.22 13.81
N LEU A 9 -25.16 26.84 14.96
CA LEU A 9 -24.02 25.91 15.05
C LEU A 9 -24.39 24.50 14.59
N ARG A 10 -25.57 23.98 14.95
CA ARG A 10 -26.06 22.69 14.44
C ARG A 10 -26.32 22.72 12.95
N LYS A 11 -26.85 23.83 12.43
CA LYS A 11 -27.11 24.02 11.00
C LYS A 11 -25.81 24.18 10.22
N ALA A 12 -24.82 24.89 10.77
CA ALA A 12 -23.47 24.98 10.22
C ALA A 12 -22.76 23.62 10.23
N ALA A 13 -22.91 22.83 11.30
CA ALA A 13 -22.39 21.47 11.38
C ALA A 13 -23.10 20.49 10.41
N GLN A 14 -24.39 20.71 10.14
CA GLN A 14 -25.17 19.96 9.15
C GLN A 14 -24.77 20.32 7.71
N VAL A 15 -24.45 21.59 7.46
CA VAL A 15 -24.01 22.07 6.14
C VAL A 15 -22.54 21.70 5.88
N SER A 16 -21.68 21.65 6.91
CA SER A 16 -20.31 21.16 6.77
C SER A 16 -20.19 19.64 6.58
N THR A 17 -21.27 18.87 6.81
CA THR A 17 -21.31 17.44 6.48
C THR A 17 -21.72 17.14 5.04
N GLU A 18 -22.13 18.16 4.25
CA GLU A 18 -22.54 18.02 2.85
C GLU A 18 -21.65 18.82 1.88
N GLU A 19 -20.51 19.35 2.34
CA GLU A 19 -19.53 19.98 1.45
C GLU A 19 -18.53 18.93 0.96
N SER A 20 -18.48 18.77 -0.36
CA SER A 20 -17.62 17.86 -1.11
C SER A 20 -16.20 17.81 -0.54
N SER A 21 -15.89 16.80 0.26
CA SER A 21 -14.52 16.40 0.44
C SER A 21 -14.05 15.92 -0.94
N ASP A 22 -12.93 16.47 -1.43
CA ASP A 22 -12.27 15.82 -2.56
C ASP A 22 -11.99 14.39 -2.11
N LYS A 23 -12.43 13.40 -2.89
CA LYS A 23 -12.12 12.01 -2.63
C LYS A 23 -10.83 11.64 -3.35
N LEU A 24 -10.02 10.81 -2.72
CA LEU A 24 -8.79 10.30 -3.32
C LEU A 24 -8.61 8.81 -3.04
N TRP A 25 -7.81 8.16 -3.86
CA TRP A 25 -7.41 6.78 -3.60
C TRP A 25 -6.21 6.77 -2.68
N CYS A 26 -6.11 5.78 -1.80
CA CYS A 26 -4.92 5.57 -1.00
C CYS A 26 -4.57 4.10 -0.99
N VAL A 27 -3.29 3.79 -1.20
CA VAL A 27 -2.78 2.46 -0.93
C VAL A 27 -1.94 2.50 0.33
N VAL A 28 -2.18 1.53 1.21
CA VAL A 28 -1.49 1.35 2.48
C VAL A 28 -0.85 -0.02 2.45
N ALA A 29 0.44 -0.13 2.74
CA ALA A 29 1.15 -1.41 2.80
C ALA A 29 1.96 -1.54 4.11
N GLY A 30 1.94 -2.73 4.70
CA GLY A 30 2.60 -2.97 5.98
C GLY A 30 2.42 -4.39 6.51
N ASN A 31 2.74 -4.59 7.79
CA ASN A 31 2.51 -5.87 8.47
C ASN A 31 1.02 -6.09 8.80
N GLU A 32 0.69 -7.30 9.26
CA GLU A 32 -0.68 -7.70 9.55
C GLU A 32 -1.31 -6.87 10.69
N GLU A 33 -0.53 -6.53 11.72
CA GLU A 33 -1.00 -5.75 12.86
C GLU A 33 -1.45 -4.34 12.42
N LEU A 34 -0.60 -3.63 11.68
CA LEU A 34 -0.91 -2.31 11.13
C LEU A 34 -2.14 -2.37 10.22
N MET A 35 -2.23 -3.38 9.34
CA MET A 35 -3.40 -3.52 8.48
C MET A 35 -4.69 -3.69 9.28
N ASN A 36 -4.66 -4.49 10.33
CA ASN A 36 -5.85 -4.71 11.16
C ASN A 36 -6.29 -3.42 11.86
N GLU A 37 -5.35 -2.59 12.29
CA GLU A 37 -5.62 -1.26 12.86
C GLU A 37 -6.24 -0.29 11.83
N ILE A 38 -5.69 -0.27 10.62
CA ILE A 38 -6.22 0.55 9.51
C ILE A 38 -7.63 0.08 9.13
N VAL A 39 -7.86 -1.23 8.99
CA VAL A 39 -9.18 -1.80 8.68
C VAL A 39 -10.20 -1.41 9.76
N TYR A 40 -9.84 -1.55 11.03
CA TYR A 40 -10.71 -1.14 12.14
C TYR A 40 -11.05 0.35 12.06
N SER A 41 -10.06 1.20 11.79
CA SER A 41 -10.22 2.65 11.67
C SER A 41 -11.11 3.05 10.48
N VAL A 42 -10.99 2.34 9.36
CA VAL A 42 -11.85 2.54 8.18
C VAL A 42 -13.28 2.13 8.48
N ILE A 43 -13.52 0.94 9.06
CA ILE A 43 -14.88 0.48 9.41
C ILE A 43 -15.53 1.43 10.42
N SER A 44 -14.76 1.92 11.40
CA SER A 44 -15.21 2.87 12.42
C SER A 44 -15.53 4.26 11.85
N SER A 45 -15.07 4.58 10.65
CA SER A 45 -15.27 5.88 9.99
C SER A 45 -16.68 6.09 9.42
N LYS A 46 -17.61 5.13 9.58
CA LYS A 46 -19.02 5.24 9.15
C LYS A 46 -19.20 5.58 7.66
N LYS A 47 -18.47 4.88 6.78
CA LYS A 47 -18.52 5.01 5.31
C LYS A 47 -17.88 6.26 4.70
N ARG A 48 -17.05 6.99 5.47
CA ARG A 48 -16.23 8.09 4.92
C ARG A 48 -15.09 7.58 4.05
N VAL A 49 -14.65 6.34 4.30
CA VAL A 49 -13.64 5.62 3.51
C VAL A 49 -14.15 4.19 3.28
N GLU A 50 -13.93 3.70 2.07
CA GLU A 50 -14.25 2.34 1.62
C GLU A 50 -12.96 1.58 1.35
N ILE A 51 -12.92 0.31 1.75
CA ILE A 51 -11.86 -0.62 1.36
C ILE A 51 -12.28 -1.22 0.02
N LEU A 52 -11.56 -0.86 -1.05
CA LEU A 52 -11.79 -1.40 -2.38
C LEU A 52 -11.32 -2.86 -2.46
N PHE A 53 -10.13 -3.14 -1.91
CA PHE A 53 -9.66 -4.51 -1.73
C PHE A 53 -8.55 -4.60 -0.67
N ARG A 54 -8.30 -5.84 -0.21
CA ARG A 54 -7.16 -6.22 0.62
C ARG A 54 -6.44 -7.39 -0.07
N GLU A 55 -5.12 -7.32 -0.13
CA GLU A 55 -4.30 -8.39 -0.65
C GLU A 55 -3.27 -8.85 0.38
N HIS A 56 -3.09 -10.16 0.46
CA HIS A 56 -2.20 -10.83 1.39
C HIS A 56 -1.04 -11.47 0.64
N ILE A 57 0.17 -10.96 0.83
CA ILE A 57 1.35 -11.41 0.09
C ILE A 57 2.23 -12.28 0.98
N ILE A 58 2.55 -13.47 0.47
CA ILE A 58 3.50 -14.40 1.09
C ILE A 58 4.64 -14.69 0.11
N ILE A 59 5.80 -14.08 0.33
CA ILE A 59 7.00 -14.35 -0.46
C ILE A 59 7.81 -15.45 0.20
N LYS A 60 7.91 -16.61 -0.46
CA LYS A 60 8.81 -17.70 -0.03
C LYS A 60 10.25 -17.39 -0.47
N GLU A 61 11.17 -17.43 0.49
CA GLU A 61 12.62 -17.41 0.30
C GLU A 61 13.27 -18.66 0.90
N SER A 62 14.54 -18.91 0.58
CA SER A 62 15.26 -20.14 0.95
C SER A 62 15.25 -20.45 2.46
N PHE A 63 15.12 -19.43 3.31
CA PHE A 63 15.18 -19.56 4.77
C PHE A 63 13.92 -19.07 5.51
N GLY A 64 12.89 -18.57 4.81
CA GLY A 64 11.73 -17.98 5.46
C GLY A 64 10.62 -17.57 4.50
N ARG A 65 9.52 -17.06 5.08
CA ARG A 65 8.40 -16.48 4.35
C ARG A 65 8.23 -15.04 4.81
N LYS A 66 8.25 -14.11 3.88
CA LYS A 66 7.93 -12.71 4.16
C LYS A 66 6.43 -12.53 3.98
N LYS A 67 5.77 -11.95 4.97
CA LYS A 67 4.32 -11.76 4.98
C LYS A 67 3.98 -10.29 5.11
N PHE A 68 3.30 -9.74 4.13
CA PHE A 68 2.82 -8.38 4.22
C PHE A 68 1.51 -8.27 3.48
N ASP A 69 0.78 -7.24 3.84
CA ASP A 69 -0.52 -6.96 3.32
C ASP A 69 -0.54 -5.53 2.77
N PHE A 70 -1.46 -5.29 1.85
CA PHE A 70 -1.80 -3.93 1.47
C PHE A 70 -3.28 -3.78 1.18
N LEU A 71 -3.76 -2.57 1.38
CA LEU A 71 -5.15 -2.15 1.23
C LEU A 71 -5.23 -1.06 0.19
N MET A 72 -6.23 -1.14 -0.68
CA MET A 72 -6.64 0.00 -1.48
C MET A 72 -7.91 0.61 -0.92
N LEU A 73 -7.84 1.90 -0.67
CA LEU A 73 -8.87 2.70 -0.02
C LEU A 73 -9.38 3.79 -0.98
N TRP A 74 -10.65 4.14 -0.86
CA TRP A 74 -11.27 5.28 -1.54
C TRP A 74 -12.14 6.05 -0.56
N GLY A 75 -11.97 7.36 -0.46
CA GLY A 75 -12.75 8.11 0.53
C GLY A 75 -12.34 9.56 0.69
N ASP A 76 -12.92 10.19 1.72
CA ASP A 76 -12.72 11.59 2.05
C ASP A 76 -11.23 11.88 2.33
N THR A 77 -10.69 12.95 1.71
CA THR A 77 -9.27 13.32 1.85
C THR A 77 -8.82 13.47 3.31
N ASP A 78 -9.60 14.16 4.14
CA ASP A 78 -9.24 14.39 5.55
C ASP A 78 -9.17 13.08 6.35
N LYS A 79 -10.08 12.14 6.09
CA LYS A 79 -10.06 10.84 6.75
C LYS A 79 -8.91 9.98 6.24
N ILE A 80 -8.59 10.05 4.95
CA ILE A 80 -7.41 9.38 4.40
C ILE A 80 -6.12 9.97 4.97
N ASP A 81 -6.04 11.27 5.19
CA ASP A 81 -4.87 11.91 5.80
C ASP A 81 -4.63 11.41 7.22
N GLU A 82 -5.70 11.28 8.02
CA GLU A 82 -5.63 10.66 9.35
C GLU A 82 -5.12 9.21 9.30
N LEU A 83 -5.66 8.39 8.38
CA LEU A 83 -5.22 7.00 8.20
C LEU A 83 -3.78 6.91 7.71
N SER A 84 -3.34 7.85 6.88
CA SER A 84 -1.98 7.92 6.36
C SER A 84 -0.98 8.26 7.46
N TYR A 85 -1.36 9.16 8.36
CA TYR A 85 -0.56 9.48 9.55
C TYR A 85 -0.42 8.26 10.46
N LEU A 86 -1.54 7.60 10.77
CA LEU A 86 -1.57 6.36 11.55
C LEU A 86 -0.68 5.28 10.92
N CYS A 87 -0.81 5.08 9.61
CA CYS A 87 0.04 4.15 8.87
C CYS A 87 1.53 4.46 9.07
N LYS A 88 1.93 5.73 8.95
CA LYS A 88 3.34 6.10 9.06
C LYS A 88 3.88 5.95 10.48
N GLU A 89 3.09 6.32 11.49
CA GLU A 89 3.47 6.13 12.90
C GLU A 89 3.65 4.65 13.25
N SER A 90 2.81 3.77 12.70
CA SER A 90 2.89 2.32 12.91
C SER A 90 3.93 1.63 12.00
N GLY A 91 4.69 2.38 11.21
CA GLY A 91 5.79 1.85 10.39
C GLY A 91 5.43 1.40 8.97
N GLY A 92 4.21 1.66 8.53
CA GLY A 92 3.75 1.32 7.18
C GLY A 92 4.24 2.28 6.11
N SER A 93 3.88 1.97 4.86
CA SER A 93 3.99 2.87 3.72
C SER A 93 2.61 3.20 3.20
N TYR A 94 2.45 4.41 2.65
CA TYR A 94 1.22 4.78 1.98
C TYR A 94 1.48 5.66 0.74
N ILE A 95 0.61 5.54 -0.26
CA ILE A 95 0.56 6.46 -1.40
C ILE A 95 -0.86 6.99 -1.56
N LYS A 96 -1.01 8.31 -1.48
CA LYS A 96 -2.24 9.02 -1.83
C LYS A 96 -2.23 9.36 -3.32
N ILE A 97 -3.23 8.85 -4.04
CA ILE A 97 -3.37 9.02 -5.48
C ILE A 97 -4.56 9.95 -5.71
N ALA A 98 -4.25 11.21 -5.99
CA ALA A 98 -5.26 12.20 -6.32
C ALA A 98 -5.90 11.91 -7.70
N PRO A 99 -7.18 12.28 -7.91
CA PRO A 99 -7.88 12.02 -9.17
C PRO A 99 -7.22 12.57 -10.44
N TYR A 100 -6.34 13.57 -10.32
CA TYR A 100 -5.64 14.09 -11.50
C TYR A 100 -4.67 13.08 -12.10
N TYR A 101 -4.07 12.18 -11.31
CA TYR A 101 -3.14 11.17 -11.82
C TYR A 101 -3.87 10.21 -12.74
N ILE A 102 -5.03 9.69 -12.29
CA ILE A 102 -5.86 8.77 -13.09
C ILE A 102 -6.32 9.42 -14.40
N LYS A 103 -6.64 10.73 -14.37
CA LYS A 103 -7.12 11.46 -15.55
C LYS A 103 -6.04 11.85 -16.55
N LYS A 104 -4.80 12.06 -16.10
CA LYS A 104 -3.75 12.68 -16.92
C LYS A 104 -2.61 11.73 -17.27
N GLU A 105 -2.34 10.75 -16.42
CA GLU A 105 -1.21 9.86 -16.61
C GLU A 105 -1.64 8.64 -17.42
N PRO A 106 -0.96 8.35 -18.54
CA PRO A 106 -1.24 7.14 -19.30
C PRO A 106 -0.78 5.91 -18.51
N ASN A 107 -1.54 4.81 -18.64
CA ASN A 107 -1.18 3.50 -18.13
C ASN A 107 -0.65 3.55 -16.68
N LEU A 108 -1.44 4.14 -15.79
CA LEU A 108 -1.08 4.33 -14.40
C LEU A 108 -1.06 2.97 -13.68
N MET A 109 0.05 2.65 -13.02
CA MET A 109 0.23 1.38 -12.32
C MET A 109 0.81 1.62 -10.93
N LEU A 110 0.32 0.90 -9.93
CA LEU A 110 0.94 0.85 -8.61
C LEU A 110 1.73 -0.44 -8.47
N MET A 111 2.92 -0.36 -7.88
CA MET A 111 3.75 -1.52 -7.59
C MET A 111 4.09 -1.57 -6.11
N VAL A 112 4.01 -2.76 -5.52
CA VAL A 112 4.37 -3.01 -4.11
C VAL A 112 5.26 -4.24 -4.04
N GLY A 113 6.39 -4.11 -3.37
CA GLY A 113 7.27 -5.25 -3.12
C GLY A 113 8.48 -4.92 -2.26
N PRO A 114 9.32 -5.92 -1.96
CA PRO A 114 10.57 -5.68 -1.23
C PRO A 114 11.46 -4.67 -1.97
N ASP A 115 12.04 -3.72 -1.24
CA ASP A 115 12.84 -2.63 -1.79
C ASP A 115 13.94 -3.11 -2.77
N ASN A 116 14.68 -4.15 -2.36
CA ASN A 116 15.73 -4.72 -3.19
C ASN A 116 15.21 -5.35 -4.50
N ALA A 117 13.98 -5.86 -4.51
CA ALA A 117 13.32 -6.40 -5.69
C ALA A 117 12.85 -5.26 -6.60
N VAL A 118 12.24 -4.22 -6.03
CA VAL A 118 11.80 -3.02 -6.76
C VAL A 118 12.99 -2.32 -7.43
N LYS A 119 14.09 -2.08 -6.71
CA LYS A 119 15.32 -1.47 -7.27
C LYS A 119 15.90 -2.30 -8.43
N LYS A 120 15.96 -3.63 -8.29
CA LYS A 120 16.41 -4.53 -9.37
C LYS A 120 15.47 -4.51 -10.57
N PHE A 121 14.17 -4.48 -10.33
CA PHE A 121 13.15 -4.36 -11.37
C PHE A 121 13.35 -3.06 -12.16
N VAL A 122 13.38 -1.90 -11.48
CA VAL A 122 13.56 -0.59 -12.11
C VAL A 122 14.83 -0.56 -12.96
N SER A 123 15.95 -1.05 -12.43
CA SER A 123 17.22 -1.12 -13.17
C SER A 123 17.15 -2.00 -14.42
N ASN A 124 16.38 -3.09 -14.39
CA ASN A 124 16.28 -3.98 -15.54
C ASN A 124 15.29 -3.49 -16.59
N VAL A 125 14.20 -2.84 -16.20
CA VAL A 125 13.30 -2.20 -17.17
C VAL A 125 14.03 -1.11 -17.95
N GLU A 126 14.86 -0.31 -17.29
CA GLU A 126 15.70 0.71 -17.93
C GLU A 126 16.65 0.09 -18.97
N LYS A 127 17.36 -0.99 -18.62
CA LYS A 127 18.26 -1.71 -19.54
C LYS A 127 17.57 -2.28 -20.77
N VAL A 128 16.31 -2.70 -20.64
CA VAL A 128 15.52 -3.26 -21.76
C VAL A 128 14.95 -2.16 -22.67
N GLY A 129 15.14 -0.88 -22.29
CA GLY A 129 14.78 0.28 -23.10
C GLY A 129 13.34 0.76 -22.93
N ASN A 130 12.59 0.14 -22.03
CA ASN A 130 11.22 0.53 -21.70
C ASN A 130 11.21 1.79 -20.85
N LYS A 131 10.23 2.66 -21.08
CA LYS A 131 10.17 3.98 -20.42
C LYS A 131 8.91 4.11 -19.60
N PHE A 132 9.07 4.07 -18.28
CA PHE A 132 8.08 4.56 -17.32
C PHE A 132 8.68 5.68 -16.47
N SER A 133 7.80 6.47 -15.86
CA SER A 133 8.16 7.47 -14.87
C SER A 133 7.61 7.07 -13.52
N ILE A 134 8.43 7.20 -12.46
CA ILE A 134 7.96 7.09 -11.07
C ILE A 134 7.35 8.45 -10.72
N LEU A 135 6.10 8.44 -10.30
CA LEU A 135 5.31 9.63 -9.98
C LEU A 135 5.29 9.89 -8.47
N LEU A 136 5.12 8.83 -7.69
CA LEU A 136 5.11 8.83 -6.23
C LEU A 136 5.80 7.56 -5.73
N ASP A 137 6.43 7.65 -4.58
CA ASP A 137 7.06 6.56 -3.88
C ASP A 137 6.95 6.74 -2.36
N ASP A 138 6.78 5.63 -1.64
CA ASP A 138 6.94 5.57 -0.19
C ASP A 138 7.48 4.21 0.24
N GLU A 139 8.14 4.18 1.39
CA GLU A 139 8.75 2.99 1.95
C GLU A 139 8.28 2.76 3.39
N THR A 140 8.19 1.49 3.79
CA THR A 140 7.87 1.14 5.18
C THR A 140 9.05 1.50 6.07
N THR A 141 8.78 2.15 7.19
CA THR A 141 9.80 2.43 8.22
C THR A 141 9.85 1.35 9.30
N GLY A 142 8.76 0.59 9.44
CA GLY A 142 8.66 -0.62 10.24
C GLY A 142 9.04 -1.84 9.42
N PHE A 143 9.61 -2.83 10.10
CA PHE A 143 10.07 -4.06 9.47
C PHE A 143 8.94 -5.06 9.32
N ILE A 144 8.93 -5.77 8.19
CA ILE A 144 8.03 -6.90 7.99
C ILE A 144 8.59 -8.14 8.69
N GLU A 145 7.74 -8.83 9.43
CA GLU A 145 8.07 -10.11 10.02
C GLU A 145 8.38 -11.17 8.95
N THR A 146 9.56 -11.76 9.05
CA THR A 146 9.94 -12.93 8.27
C THR A 146 9.67 -14.18 9.09
N ASP A 147 8.63 -14.93 8.71
CA ASP A 147 8.34 -16.23 9.30
C ASP A 147 9.42 -17.24 8.91
N PHE A 148 10.19 -17.69 9.89
CA PHE A 148 11.19 -18.70 9.65
C PHE A 148 10.55 -20.07 9.36
N ASN A 149 10.79 -20.61 8.18
CA ASN A 149 10.34 -21.95 7.82
C ASN A 149 11.50 -22.73 7.24
N MET A 150 12.48 -23.07 8.09
CA MET A 150 13.52 -24.01 7.69
C MET A 150 12.87 -25.33 7.27
N ALA A 151 12.99 -25.65 5.98
CA ALA A 151 12.60 -26.91 5.38
C ALA A 151 13.46 -28.11 5.86
N THR A 152 14.35 -27.88 6.83
CA THR A 152 15.24 -28.88 7.40
C THR A 152 14.60 -29.54 8.63
N LYS A 153 14.84 -30.85 8.79
CA LYS A 153 14.47 -31.67 9.96
C LYS A 153 15.26 -31.28 11.22
N LEU A 154 15.30 -30.00 11.58
CA LEU A 154 15.95 -29.56 12.81
C LEU A 154 15.08 -29.87 14.03
N PRO A 155 15.66 -30.40 15.12
CA PRO A 155 14.99 -30.53 16.41
C PRO A 155 14.43 -29.20 16.90
N LYS A 156 13.28 -29.25 17.59
CA LYS A 156 12.55 -28.05 18.08
C LYS A 156 13.40 -27.10 18.92
N PHE A 157 14.36 -27.62 19.70
CA PHE A 157 15.26 -26.82 20.52
C PHE A 157 16.20 -25.93 19.68
N ILE A 158 16.74 -26.45 18.58
CA ILE A 158 17.60 -25.69 17.67
C ILE A 158 16.78 -24.61 16.96
N LYS A 159 15.56 -24.92 16.51
CA LYS A 159 14.67 -23.93 15.91
C LYS A 159 14.42 -22.73 16.84
N LYS A 160 14.08 -23.00 18.11
CA LYS A 160 13.85 -21.95 19.13
C LYS A 160 15.07 -21.09 19.44
N LEU A 161 16.29 -21.64 19.36
CA LEU A 161 17.52 -20.88 19.60
C LEU A 161 17.81 -19.87 18.47
N PHE A 162 17.49 -20.23 17.22
CA PHE A 162 17.77 -19.41 16.06
C PHE A 162 16.60 -18.50 15.63
N GLU A 163 15.38 -18.77 16.09
CA GLU A 163 14.17 -17.98 15.80
C GLU A 163 14.37 -16.46 15.99
N PRO A 164 14.98 -15.97 17.09
CA PRO A 164 15.19 -14.53 17.28
C PRO A 164 16.16 -13.91 16.25
N LEU A 165 17.14 -14.67 15.75
CA LEU A 165 18.12 -14.16 14.79
C LEU A 165 17.54 -13.98 13.38
N PHE A 166 16.49 -14.73 13.03
CA PHE A 166 15.87 -14.70 11.71
C PHE A 166 14.58 -13.87 11.65
N ASN A 167 13.85 -13.77 12.76
CA ASN A 167 12.75 -12.80 12.91
C ASN A 167 13.24 -11.34 12.81
N MET A 168 14.56 -11.12 12.91
CA MET A 168 15.25 -9.83 12.66
C MET A 168 15.70 -9.63 11.21
N SER A 169 15.33 -10.51 10.27
CA SER A 169 15.57 -10.22 8.84
C SER A 169 14.52 -9.25 8.33
N ASP A 170 14.82 -8.00 8.64
CA ASP A 170 14.10 -6.78 8.36
C ASP A 170 13.94 -6.56 6.85
N VAL A 171 12.69 -6.47 6.38
CA VAL A 171 12.37 -6.19 4.97
C VAL A 171 11.62 -4.88 4.89
N ILE A 172 12.16 -3.95 4.12
CA ILE A 172 11.49 -2.72 3.71
C ILE A 172 10.64 -3.02 2.48
N LEU A 173 9.36 -2.65 2.51
CA LEU A 173 8.56 -2.56 1.30
C LEU A 173 8.73 -1.19 0.70
N THR A 174 8.79 -1.20 -0.63
CA THR A 174 8.66 0.01 -1.43
C THR A 174 7.34 -0.10 -2.19
N THR A 175 6.55 0.96 -2.06
CA THR A 175 5.36 1.22 -2.85
C THR A 175 5.73 2.31 -3.85
N ILE A 176 5.48 2.09 -5.14
CA ILE A 176 5.68 3.12 -6.18
C ILE A 176 4.44 3.24 -7.06
N LEU A 177 4.09 4.48 -7.41
CA LEU A 177 3.13 4.80 -8.47
C LEU A 177 3.91 5.16 -9.72
N ILE A 178 3.63 4.49 -10.83
CA ILE A 178 4.31 4.70 -12.10
C ILE A 178 3.32 5.02 -13.23
N SER A 179 3.81 5.72 -14.25
CA SER A 179 3.12 5.87 -15.53
C SER A 179 3.98 5.28 -16.65
N ALA A 180 3.41 4.35 -17.42
CA ALA A 180 4.04 3.76 -18.59
C ALA A 180 3.59 4.47 -19.88
N LYS A 181 4.49 4.63 -20.85
CA LYS A 181 4.19 5.39 -22.08
C LYS A 181 3.30 4.63 -23.05
N THR A 182 3.49 3.33 -23.19
CA THR A 182 2.78 2.51 -24.18
C THR A 182 2.19 1.25 -23.54
N SER A 183 1.17 0.66 -24.18
CA SER A 183 0.60 -0.63 -23.75
C SER A 183 1.63 -1.77 -23.81
N SER A 184 2.57 -1.73 -24.76
CA SER A 184 3.68 -2.67 -24.81
C SER A 184 4.59 -2.58 -23.59
N ASP A 185 4.81 -1.36 -23.05
CA ASP A 185 5.56 -1.19 -21.81
C ASP A 185 4.81 -1.82 -20.63
N VAL A 186 3.48 -1.69 -20.58
CA VAL A 186 2.62 -2.27 -19.53
C VAL A 186 2.75 -3.78 -19.47
N GLU A 187 2.64 -4.46 -20.62
CA GLU A 187 2.72 -5.92 -20.67
C GLU A 187 4.08 -6.43 -20.19
N GLU A 188 5.17 -5.78 -20.61
CA GLU A 188 6.51 -6.16 -20.18
C GLU A 188 6.76 -5.83 -18.71
N ILE A 189 6.23 -4.70 -18.20
CA ILE A 189 6.24 -4.36 -16.76
C ILE A 189 5.50 -5.45 -15.96
N LYS A 190 4.29 -5.85 -16.36
CA LYS A 190 3.50 -6.93 -15.73
C LYS A 190 4.24 -8.28 -15.79
N LYS A 191 4.97 -8.56 -16.87
CA LYS A 191 5.74 -9.80 -17.03
C LYS A 191 6.99 -9.81 -16.15
N LEU A 192 7.75 -8.71 -16.12
CA LEU A 192 8.94 -8.58 -15.31
C LEU A 192 8.59 -8.57 -13.82
N SER A 193 7.53 -7.84 -13.41
CA SER A 193 7.12 -7.76 -12.00
C SER A 193 6.84 -9.14 -11.39
N ARG A 194 6.20 -10.05 -12.15
CA ARG A 194 5.97 -11.45 -11.75
C ARG A 194 7.27 -12.19 -11.43
N SER A 195 8.33 -11.94 -12.20
CA SER A 195 9.64 -12.56 -11.99
C SER A 195 10.36 -12.03 -10.75
N TYR A 196 10.12 -10.76 -10.40
CA TYR A 196 10.64 -10.12 -9.18
C TYR A 196 9.71 -10.29 -7.96
N LYS A 197 8.57 -10.98 -8.11
CA LYS A 197 7.54 -11.12 -7.07
C LYS A 197 7.04 -9.76 -6.56
N ILE A 198 6.95 -8.79 -7.46
CA ILE A 198 6.39 -7.46 -7.19
C ILE A 198 4.91 -7.52 -7.56
N PHE A 199 4.06 -7.09 -6.64
CA PHE A 199 2.64 -6.95 -6.91
C PHE A 199 2.37 -5.70 -7.72
N VAL A 200 1.42 -5.76 -8.64
CA VAL A 200 1.09 -4.66 -9.55
C VAL A 200 -0.42 -4.50 -9.65
N ILE A 201 -0.90 -3.27 -9.44
CA ILE A 201 -2.28 -2.85 -9.76
C ILE A 201 -2.22 -2.03 -11.04
N ASP A 202 -3.07 -2.34 -11.99
CA ASP A 202 -3.30 -1.52 -13.19
C ASP A 202 -4.61 -0.74 -13.02
N PHE A 203 -4.54 0.59 -13.06
CA PHE A 203 -5.72 1.43 -12.88
C PHE A 203 -6.63 1.45 -14.11
N GLN A 204 -6.16 1.01 -15.28
CA GLN A 204 -7.04 0.87 -16.46
C GLN A 204 -8.03 -0.28 -16.33
N GLU A 205 -7.78 -1.25 -15.46
CA GLU A 205 -8.70 -2.36 -15.18
C GLU A 205 -9.76 -2.00 -14.12
N MET A 206 -9.77 -0.75 -13.61
CA MET A 206 -10.71 -0.28 -12.58
C MET A 206 -11.87 0.59 -13.09
N ASP A 207 -11.89 0.91 -14.38
CA ASP A 207 -13.01 1.61 -15.02
C ASP A 207 -14.15 0.61 -15.33
N ASP A 208 -15.00 0.32 -14.34
CA ASP A 208 -16.33 -0.30 -14.49
C ASP A 208 -17.45 0.74 -14.32
#